data_AF-A0A7K0VF09-F1
#
_entry.id   AF-A0A7K0VF09-F1
#
_cell.length_a   1.000
_cell.length_b   1.000
_cell.length_c   1.000
_cell.angle_alpha   90.00
_cell.angle_beta   90.00
_cell.angle_gamma   90.00
#
_symmetry.space_group_name_H-M   'P 1'
#
loop_
_entity.id
_entity.type
_entity.pdbx_description
1 polymer ?
#
loop_
_entity_poly.entity_id
_entity_poly.type
_entity_poly.pdbx_seq_one_letter_code
_entity_poly.pdbx_strand_id
1 'polypeptide(L)'
;MTNPIGTFCLVLHTHLPWLAHHGSWPVGEEWLHQAWATSYLPVISLLETLAEEGKSEVLTLGISPVLAAQLDDPYCINEQRTWHANWQLRAQGMAGSRETWRREGGTREFKGAIAAQQDFDKRWQRGASPILRRLSEGGVIEILGGPATHSFQPLSKAATRRAALLIGQNDSLLRRGNRPTGIWAPECAYTPGLELDYAQAGINHFVVDGPTMNSAGRSTGAAWQVADSDVVAFARDLEVTYRVWSPRKGYPGGKWYRDFHTFDHEWGVRPVRVTGRSTPSHEKAPYDPERAMVAVERDARDFVSVVRNRLLELGSTMTESPLVVAAYDTELFGHWWHEGPKWLAHVLRLLPESGVTVTTLQGAMDLGHVAGQVDLPNGSWGSGKDWRVWEGDLVQDVVQANSGLEVEVLDTLRKYFDDPVHLRERSVAADQLARELLLTLASDWAFMIYKDSAAQYARRRSGDHLAATKDLIRLISSGNSAAARACAIQQQQRDYAFGHLDARTFIQFLD
;
A
#
# COMPACT_ATOMS: atom_id res chain seq x y z
N MET A 1 -19.41 23.83 -23.22
CA MET A 1 -18.66 23.25 -22.09
C MET A 1 -17.41 24.10 -21.92
N THR A 2 -17.17 24.63 -20.73
CA THR A 2 -15.93 25.37 -20.42
C THR A 2 -14.75 24.41 -20.51
N ASN A 3 -13.65 24.82 -21.13
CA ASN A 3 -12.42 24.01 -21.15
C ASN A 3 -12.01 23.67 -19.70
N PRO A 4 -11.62 22.42 -19.40
CA PRO A 4 -11.12 22.05 -18.09
C PRO A 4 -9.93 22.91 -17.69
N ILE A 5 -9.83 23.24 -16.40
CA ILE A 5 -8.71 24.03 -15.87
C ILE A 5 -7.41 23.21 -15.73
N GLY A 6 -7.50 21.90 -15.85
CA GLY A 6 -6.40 20.94 -15.71
C GLY A 6 -6.89 19.59 -15.23
N THR A 7 -5.95 18.69 -14.96
CA THR A 7 -6.21 17.30 -14.57
C THR A 7 -5.77 17.02 -13.13
N PHE A 8 -6.54 16.23 -12.41
CA PHE A 8 -6.21 15.73 -11.09
C PHE A 8 -6.22 14.20 -11.07
N CYS A 9 -5.13 13.62 -10.57
CA CYS A 9 -5.02 12.19 -10.33
C CYS A 9 -4.88 11.92 -8.83
N LEU A 10 -5.82 11.14 -8.30
CA LEU A 10 -5.70 10.57 -6.97
C LEU A 10 -5.04 9.19 -7.06
N VAL A 11 -4.01 8.97 -6.24
CA VAL A 11 -3.35 7.68 -6.10
C VAL A 11 -3.50 7.19 -4.66
N LEU A 12 -4.04 5.99 -4.48
CA LEU A 12 -4.14 5.33 -3.19
C LEU A 12 -3.20 4.13 -3.14
N HIS A 13 -2.28 4.08 -2.19
CA HIS A 13 -1.36 2.95 -2.00
C HIS A 13 -1.84 2.02 -0.90
N THR A 14 -2.13 0.77 -1.24
CA THR A 14 -2.68 -0.24 -0.32
C THR A 14 -1.64 -1.31 -0.06
N HIS A 15 -1.11 -1.32 1.16
CA HIS A 15 -0.02 -2.24 1.51
C HIS A 15 0.02 -2.56 3.00
N LEU A 16 0.22 -3.84 3.28
CA LEU A 16 0.73 -4.35 4.55
C LEU A 16 1.72 -5.48 4.23
N PRO A 17 2.74 -5.70 5.07
CA PRO A 17 3.64 -6.85 4.90
C PRO A 17 2.88 -8.14 5.11
N TRP A 18 3.52 -9.29 4.88
CA TRP A 18 2.93 -10.59 5.22
C TRP A 18 2.72 -10.69 6.74
N LEU A 19 1.48 -10.66 7.21
CA LEU A 19 1.11 -10.68 8.64
C LEU A 19 0.47 -12.00 9.08
N ALA A 20 -0.10 -12.76 8.13
CA ALA A 20 -0.75 -14.04 8.39
C ALA A 20 0.16 -15.00 9.17
N HIS A 21 -0.33 -15.58 10.26
CA HIS A 21 0.39 -16.47 11.18
C HIS A 21 1.59 -15.85 11.91
N HIS A 22 1.69 -14.52 11.94
CA HIS A 22 2.81 -13.80 12.55
C HIS A 22 2.35 -12.82 13.63
N GLY A 23 1.60 -13.35 14.59
CA GLY A 23 1.09 -12.61 15.75
C GLY A 23 -0.30 -12.03 15.51
N SER A 24 -1.20 -12.20 16.46
CA SER A 24 -2.60 -11.75 16.30
C SER A 24 -2.86 -10.41 16.99
N TRP A 25 -2.24 -10.11 18.14
CA TRP A 25 -2.42 -8.86 18.88
C TRP A 25 -1.21 -8.58 19.79
N PRO A 26 -0.82 -7.30 20.05
CA PRO A 26 -1.37 -6.04 19.51
C PRO A 26 -0.81 -5.64 18.13
N VAL A 27 0.15 -6.42 17.62
CA VAL A 27 0.84 -6.20 16.35
C VAL A 27 0.78 -7.50 15.56
N GLY A 28 0.67 -7.39 14.23
CA GLY A 28 0.50 -8.53 13.33
C GLY A 28 -0.86 -8.46 12.63
N GLU A 29 -1.61 -9.55 12.66
CA GLU A 29 -2.91 -9.71 11.98
C GLU A 29 -3.95 -8.65 12.39
N GLU A 30 -3.90 -8.12 13.62
CA GLU A 30 -4.77 -7.02 14.03
C GLU A 30 -4.71 -5.83 13.07
N TRP A 31 -3.53 -5.52 12.50
CA TRP A 31 -3.39 -4.44 11.53
C TRP A 31 -4.13 -4.74 10.23
N LEU A 32 -3.99 -5.96 9.71
CA LEU A 32 -4.71 -6.41 8.52
C LEU A 32 -6.22 -6.31 8.75
N HIS A 33 -6.71 -6.86 9.86
CA HIS A 33 -8.15 -6.95 10.09
C HIS A 33 -8.81 -5.60 10.39
N GLN A 34 -8.10 -4.72 11.10
CA GLN A 34 -8.53 -3.34 11.31
C GLN A 34 -8.57 -2.57 9.98
N ALA A 35 -7.50 -2.63 9.18
CA ALA A 35 -7.42 -1.94 7.90
C ALA A 35 -8.51 -2.45 6.93
N TRP A 36 -8.72 -3.76 6.88
CA TRP A 36 -9.76 -4.36 6.06
C TRP A 36 -11.14 -3.85 6.44
N ALA A 37 -11.52 -3.98 7.72
CA ALA A 37 -12.85 -3.59 8.19
C ALA A 37 -13.12 -2.09 8.09
N THR A 38 -12.11 -1.26 8.39
CA THR A 38 -12.32 0.18 8.60
C THR A 38 -11.86 1.04 7.42
N SER A 39 -11.08 0.51 6.49
CA SER A 39 -10.60 1.25 5.31
C SER A 39 -10.94 0.53 4.00
N TYR A 40 -10.52 -0.73 3.81
CA TYR A 40 -10.69 -1.38 2.50
C TYR A 40 -12.16 -1.59 2.14
N LEU A 41 -12.96 -2.11 3.07
CA LEU A 41 -14.41 -2.27 2.88
C LEU A 41 -15.08 -0.94 2.47
N PRO A 42 -15.00 0.16 3.25
CA PRO A 42 -15.68 1.40 2.88
C PRO A 42 -15.10 2.09 1.64
N VAL A 43 -13.79 2.03 1.38
CA VAL A 43 -13.18 2.62 0.17
C VAL A 43 -13.64 1.88 -1.07
N ILE A 44 -13.60 0.55 -1.07
CA ILE A 44 -14.08 -0.25 -2.22
C ILE A 44 -15.58 -0.07 -2.41
N SER A 45 -16.36 -0.03 -1.34
CA SER A 45 -17.80 0.24 -1.44
C SER A 45 -18.09 1.62 -2.05
N LEU A 46 -17.28 2.63 -1.75
CA LEU A 46 -17.37 3.94 -2.38
C LEU A 46 -17.07 3.85 -3.88
N LEU A 47 -16.02 3.14 -4.29
CA LEU A 47 -15.67 2.97 -5.70
C LEU A 47 -16.78 2.27 -6.50
N GLU A 48 -17.37 1.22 -5.95
CA GLU A 48 -18.54 0.56 -6.54
C GLU A 48 -19.73 1.54 -6.65
N THR A 49 -19.98 2.35 -5.62
CA THR A 49 -21.05 3.36 -5.66
C THR A 49 -20.79 4.40 -6.76
N LEU A 50 -19.56 4.88 -6.90
CA LEU A 50 -19.20 5.84 -7.95
C LEU A 50 -19.31 5.21 -9.35
N ALA A 51 -19.00 3.92 -9.49
CA ALA A 51 -19.21 3.17 -10.72
C ALA A 51 -20.70 3.03 -11.07
N GLU A 52 -21.56 2.74 -10.08
CA GLU A 52 -23.02 2.69 -10.25
C GLU A 52 -23.60 4.07 -10.62
N GLU A 53 -22.97 5.16 -10.17
CA GLU A 53 -23.25 6.54 -10.60
C GLU A 53 -22.72 6.86 -12.02
N GLY A 54 -22.11 5.90 -12.72
CA GLY A 54 -21.59 6.05 -14.07
C GLY A 54 -20.22 6.73 -14.16
N LYS A 55 -19.50 6.87 -13.05
CA LYS A 55 -18.13 7.42 -13.08
C LYS A 55 -17.12 6.37 -13.50
N SER A 56 -16.15 6.80 -14.30
CA SER A 56 -14.97 6.04 -14.71
C SER A 56 -13.72 6.84 -14.37
N GLU A 57 -12.55 6.18 -14.42
CA GLU A 57 -11.23 6.76 -14.16
C GLU A 57 -11.17 7.53 -12.83
N VAL A 58 -11.84 7.00 -11.81
CA VAL A 58 -12.09 7.70 -10.54
C VAL A 58 -10.79 7.92 -9.76
N LEU A 59 -9.92 6.91 -9.74
CA LEU A 59 -8.60 6.99 -9.11
C LEU A 59 -7.67 5.87 -9.59
N THR A 60 -6.40 6.02 -9.25
CA THR A 60 -5.37 4.99 -9.40
C THR A 60 -5.15 4.28 -8.05
N LEU A 61 -5.24 2.95 -8.03
CA LEU A 61 -5.11 2.13 -6.83
C LEU A 61 -3.86 1.26 -6.91
N GLY A 62 -2.83 1.59 -6.14
CA GLY A 62 -1.73 0.68 -5.87
C GLY A 62 -2.16 -0.41 -4.90
N ILE A 63 -1.89 -1.67 -5.26
CA ILE A 63 -2.03 -2.81 -4.35
C ILE A 63 -0.78 -3.68 -4.43
N SER A 64 -0.08 -3.80 -3.30
CA SER A 64 1.09 -4.69 -3.24
C SER A 64 0.68 -6.16 -3.44
N PRO A 65 1.46 -6.97 -4.17
CA PRO A 65 1.14 -8.39 -4.36
C PRO A 65 1.01 -9.16 -3.04
N VAL A 66 1.85 -8.86 -2.04
CA VAL A 66 1.79 -9.50 -0.72
C VAL A 66 0.49 -9.19 0.04
N LEU A 67 -0.06 -7.98 -0.10
CA LEU A 67 -1.37 -7.68 0.47
C LEU A 67 -2.48 -8.40 -0.32
N ALA A 68 -2.44 -8.35 -1.66
CA ALA A 68 -3.41 -9.07 -2.48
C ALA A 68 -3.45 -10.58 -2.15
N ALA A 69 -2.29 -11.17 -1.87
CA ALA A 69 -2.19 -12.55 -1.41
C ALA A 69 -2.92 -12.79 -0.09
N GLN A 70 -2.77 -11.90 0.89
CA GLN A 70 -3.46 -12.00 2.18
C GLN A 70 -4.98 -11.78 2.06
N LEU A 71 -5.40 -10.84 1.21
CA LEU A 71 -6.84 -10.54 1.04
C LEU A 71 -7.60 -11.65 0.32
N ASP A 72 -6.91 -12.57 -0.34
CA ASP A 72 -7.49 -13.77 -0.97
C ASP A 72 -7.19 -15.05 -0.19
N ASP A 73 -6.43 -14.97 0.90
CA ASP A 73 -6.01 -16.13 1.67
C ASP A 73 -7.20 -16.69 2.50
N PRO A 74 -7.52 -18.00 2.39
CA PRO A 74 -8.65 -18.58 3.13
C PRO A 74 -8.54 -18.44 4.65
N TYR A 75 -7.33 -18.49 5.22
CA TYR A 75 -7.13 -18.28 6.64
C TYR A 75 -7.42 -16.82 7.01
N CYS A 76 -6.86 -15.85 6.30
CA CYS A 76 -7.14 -14.44 6.54
C CYS A 76 -8.63 -14.09 6.39
N ILE A 77 -9.33 -14.67 5.40
CA ILE A 77 -10.78 -14.50 5.21
C ILE A 77 -11.56 -15.05 6.41
N ASN A 78 -11.15 -16.19 6.96
CA ASN A 78 -11.77 -16.75 8.15
C ASN A 78 -11.52 -15.87 9.38
N GLU A 79 -10.27 -15.46 9.59
CA GLU A 79 -9.90 -14.61 10.73
C GLU A 79 -10.57 -13.24 10.67
N GLN A 80 -10.82 -12.68 9.48
CA GLN A 80 -11.60 -11.45 9.35
C GLN A 80 -13.03 -11.61 9.91
N ARG A 81 -13.67 -12.77 9.73
CA ARG A 81 -15.00 -13.05 10.28
C ARG A 81 -14.94 -13.13 11.80
N THR A 82 -13.94 -13.84 12.33
CA THR A 82 -13.67 -13.91 13.77
C THR A 82 -13.46 -12.51 14.35
N TRP A 83 -12.69 -11.68 13.65
CA TRP A 83 -12.42 -10.30 14.06
C TRP A 83 -13.68 -9.43 14.08
N HIS A 84 -14.54 -9.52 13.05
CA HIS A 84 -15.84 -8.82 13.04
C HIS A 84 -16.74 -9.24 14.22
N ALA A 85 -16.81 -10.54 14.51
CA ALA A 85 -17.57 -11.05 15.66
C ALA A 85 -17.02 -10.49 16.99
N ASN A 86 -15.68 -10.48 17.14
CA ASN A 86 -15.03 -9.90 18.32
C ASN A 86 -15.29 -8.39 18.44
N TRP A 87 -15.31 -7.64 17.32
CA TRP A 87 -15.66 -6.22 17.34
C TRP A 87 -17.11 -6.01 17.80
N GLN A 88 -18.06 -6.82 17.33
CA GLN A 88 -19.45 -6.76 17.78
C GLN A 88 -19.58 -7.03 19.28
N LEU A 89 -18.92 -8.07 19.79
CA LEU A 89 -18.94 -8.40 21.22
C LEU A 89 -18.43 -7.23 22.08
N ARG A 90 -17.28 -6.65 21.70
CA ARG A 90 -16.70 -5.49 22.40
C ARG A 90 -17.62 -4.28 22.36
N ALA A 91 -18.19 -3.98 21.20
CA ALA A 91 -19.09 -2.85 21.03
C ALA A 91 -20.40 -3.03 21.82
N GLN A 92 -20.95 -4.25 21.86
CA GLN A 92 -22.13 -4.60 22.65
C GLN A 92 -21.86 -4.45 24.15
N GLY A 93 -20.68 -4.89 24.63
CA GLY A 93 -20.25 -4.68 26.00
C GLY A 93 -20.26 -3.20 26.39
N MET A 94 -19.66 -2.34 25.57
CA MET A 94 -19.68 -0.88 25.79
C MET A 94 -21.09 -0.29 25.70
N ALA A 95 -21.94 -0.81 24.82
CA ALA A 95 -23.35 -0.41 24.69
C ALA A 95 -24.17 -0.70 25.97
N GLY A 96 -23.71 -1.62 26.83
CA GLY A 96 -24.29 -1.88 28.14
C GLY A 96 -23.93 -0.85 29.23
N SER A 97 -23.08 0.15 28.94
CA SER A 97 -22.61 1.10 29.93
C SER A 97 -23.72 1.98 30.53
N ARG A 98 -23.58 2.31 31.82
CA ARG A 98 -24.45 3.27 32.52
C ARG A 98 -24.21 4.70 32.05
N GLU A 99 -22.98 5.00 31.61
CA GLU A 99 -22.61 6.30 31.07
C GLU A 99 -23.19 6.48 29.67
N THR A 100 -24.04 7.49 29.48
CA THR A 100 -24.77 7.70 28.21
C THR A 100 -23.84 7.82 27.02
N TRP A 101 -22.74 8.57 27.14
CA TRP A 101 -21.78 8.77 26.05
C TRP A 101 -21.07 7.46 25.64
N ARG A 102 -20.75 6.58 26.60
CA ARG A 102 -20.18 5.25 26.33
C ARG A 102 -21.19 4.33 25.67
N ARG A 103 -22.42 4.30 26.20
CA ARG A 103 -23.53 3.51 25.63
C ARG A 103 -23.82 3.88 24.18
N GLU A 104 -23.88 5.18 23.88
CA GLU A 104 -24.07 5.67 22.51
C GLU A 104 -22.88 5.33 21.61
N GLY A 105 -21.64 5.47 22.11
CA GLY A 105 -20.42 5.05 21.42
C GLY A 105 -20.46 3.56 21.04
N GLY A 106 -20.72 2.70 22.02
CA GLY A 106 -20.84 1.25 21.82
C GLY A 106 -21.95 0.88 20.84
N THR A 107 -23.11 1.55 20.91
CA THR A 107 -24.22 1.33 19.98
C THR A 107 -23.84 1.69 18.53
N ARG A 108 -23.09 2.79 18.33
CA ARG A 108 -22.59 3.18 17.00
C ARG A 108 -21.58 2.17 16.46
N GLU A 109 -20.61 1.77 17.28
CA GLU A 109 -19.59 0.79 16.91
C GLU A 109 -20.23 -0.56 16.59
N PHE A 110 -21.26 -0.98 17.33
CA PHE A 110 -21.98 -2.23 17.07
C PHE A 110 -22.67 -2.20 15.70
N LYS A 111 -23.35 -1.09 15.37
CA LYS A 111 -23.94 -0.90 14.04
C LYS A 111 -22.88 -0.91 12.93
N GLY A 112 -21.72 -0.26 13.16
CA GLY A 112 -20.60 -0.28 12.23
C GLY A 112 -20.03 -1.68 12.01
N ALA A 113 -19.87 -2.46 13.07
CA ALA A 113 -19.38 -3.82 13.02
C ALA A 113 -20.34 -4.77 12.28
N ILE A 114 -21.65 -4.60 12.48
CA ILE A 114 -22.67 -5.35 11.74
C ILE A 114 -22.63 -4.99 10.25
N ALA A 115 -22.55 -3.70 9.91
CA ALA A 115 -22.48 -3.26 8.53
C ALA A 115 -21.21 -3.77 7.82
N ALA A 116 -20.06 -3.71 8.49
CA ALA A 116 -18.80 -4.25 7.97
C ALA A 116 -18.86 -5.78 7.77
N GLN A 117 -19.47 -6.51 8.71
CA GLN A 117 -19.68 -7.94 8.52
C GLN A 117 -20.61 -8.24 7.32
N GLN A 118 -21.74 -7.54 7.21
CA GLN A 118 -22.69 -7.74 6.12
C GLN A 118 -22.07 -7.45 4.75
N ASP A 119 -21.28 -6.40 4.65
CA ASP A 119 -20.47 -6.08 3.49
C ASP A 119 -19.52 -7.24 3.14
N PHE A 120 -18.70 -7.63 4.11
CA PHE A 120 -17.72 -8.69 3.94
C PHE A 120 -18.39 -10.01 3.50
N ASP A 121 -19.48 -10.38 4.15
CA ASP A 121 -20.26 -11.58 3.85
C ASP A 121 -20.90 -11.53 2.47
N LYS A 122 -21.25 -10.34 1.97
CA LYS A 122 -21.85 -10.19 0.65
C LYS A 122 -20.80 -10.20 -0.47
N ARG A 123 -19.65 -9.54 -0.26
CA ARG A 123 -18.71 -9.19 -1.35
C ARG A 123 -17.37 -9.90 -1.26
N TRP A 124 -16.84 -10.13 -0.07
CA TRP A 124 -15.43 -10.48 0.15
C TRP A 124 -15.17 -11.96 0.48
N GLN A 125 -16.21 -12.80 0.52
CA GLN A 125 -16.05 -14.23 0.83
C GLN A 125 -15.14 -15.00 -0.15
N ARG A 126 -14.89 -14.42 -1.33
CA ARG A 126 -14.04 -14.99 -2.38
C ARG A 126 -12.73 -14.21 -2.55
N GLY A 127 -12.37 -13.39 -1.57
CA GLY A 127 -11.20 -12.52 -1.61
C GLY A 127 -11.44 -11.20 -2.33
N ALA A 128 -10.39 -10.37 -2.36
CA ALA A 128 -10.41 -9.05 -3.00
C ALA A 128 -10.34 -9.13 -4.52
N SER A 129 -9.69 -10.15 -5.07
CA SER A 129 -9.33 -10.19 -6.48
C SER A 129 -10.50 -10.10 -7.45
N PRO A 130 -11.64 -10.80 -7.26
CA PRO A 130 -12.81 -10.64 -8.13
C PRO A 130 -13.42 -9.22 -8.08
N ILE A 131 -13.30 -8.53 -6.95
CA ILE A 131 -13.83 -7.18 -6.75
C ILE A 131 -12.94 -6.17 -7.48
N LEU A 132 -11.63 -6.22 -7.23
CA LEU A 132 -10.65 -5.35 -7.87
C LEU A 132 -10.62 -5.55 -9.38
N ARG A 133 -10.71 -6.80 -9.85
CA ARG A 133 -10.82 -7.12 -11.27
C ARG A 133 -12.00 -6.39 -11.90
N ARG A 134 -13.20 -6.48 -11.31
CA ARG A 134 -14.41 -5.82 -11.82
C ARG A 134 -14.26 -4.31 -11.91
N LEU A 135 -13.70 -3.68 -10.87
CA LEU A 135 -13.48 -2.23 -10.86
C LEU A 135 -12.47 -1.81 -11.93
N SER A 136 -11.40 -2.58 -12.12
CA SER A 136 -10.39 -2.29 -13.15
C SER A 136 -10.87 -2.55 -14.58
N GLU A 137 -11.49 -3.70 -14.86
CA GLU A 137 -12.04 -4.03 -16.18
C GLU A 137 -13.22 -3.13 -16.56
N GLY A 138 -13.96 -2.63 -15.55
CA GLY A 138 -15.00 -1.62 -15.74
C GLY A 138 -14.47 -0.20 -15.95
N GLY A 139 -13.15 0.00 -15.95
CA GLY A 139 -12.51 1.31 -16.14
C GLY A 139 -12.74 2.29 -14.99
N VAL A 140 -13.20 1.83 -13.82
CA VAL A 140 -13.47 2.68 -12.65
C VAL A 140 -12.16 3.10 -12.00
N ILE A 141 -11.20 2.18 -11.93
CA ILE A 141 -9.88 2.42 -11.39
C ILE A 141 -8.81 1.90 -12.34
N GLU A 142 -7.64 2.51 -12.25
CA GLU A 142 -6.40 1.89 -12.66
C GLU A 142 -5.78 1.12 -11.49
N ILE A 143 -5.14 -0.01 -11.75
CA ILE A 143 -4.37 -0.75 -10.72
C ILE A 143 -2.87 -0.57 -10.98
N LEU A 144 -2.14 -0.14 -9.96
CA LEU A 144 -0.68 -0.24 -9.94
C LEU A 144 -0.24 -1.51 -9.21
N GLY A 145 0.69 -2.24 -9.83
CA GLY A 145 1.35 -3.39 -9.23
C GLY A 145 2.53 -3.00 -8.33
N GLY A 146 3.37 -3.98 -8.02
CA GLY A 146 4.57 -3.83 -7.20
C GLY A 146 5.43 -5.09 -7.25
N PRO A 147 6.66 -5.06 -6.71
CA PRO A 147 7.40 -6.29 -6.46
C PRO A 147 6.67 -7.14 -5.42
N ALA A 148 6.91 -8.47 -5.46
CA ALA A 148 6.21 -9.46 -4.64
C ALA A 148 5.94 -9.01 -3.18
N THR A 149 6.96 -8.57 -2.46
CA THR A 149 6.91 -8.29 -1.01
C THR A 149 7.27 -6.85 -0.65
N HIS A 150 7.08 -5.90 -1.58
CA HIS A 150 7.36 -4.47 -1.33
C HIS A 150 8.80 -4.20 -0.84
N SER A 151 9.78 -4.88 -1.43
CA SER A 151 11.20 -4.69 -1.10
C SER A 151 11.72 -3.32 -1.53
N PHE A 152 12.60 -2.71 -0.74
CA PHE A 152 13.24 -1.42 -1.09
C PHE A 152 14.25 -1.63 -2.23
N GLN A 153 13.76 -1.51 -3.46
CA GLN A 153 14.45 -1.93 -4.69
C GLN A 153 15.84 -1.31 -4.94
N PRO A 154 16.13 -0.05 -4.58
CA PRO A 154 17.48 0.51 -4.79
C PRO A 154 18.60 -0.24 -4.08
N LEU A 155 18.31 -0.94 -2.97
CA LEU A 155 19.30 -1.71 -2.20
C LEU A 155 19.41 -3.18 -2.61
N SER A 156 18.46 -3.69 -3.40
CA SER A 156 18.43 -5.10 -3.82
C SER A 156 19.38 -5.39 -4.98
N LYS A 157 19.90 -6.63 -5.04
CA LYS A 157 20.64 -7.11 -6.21
C LYS A 157 19.72 -7.15 -7.43
N ALA A 158 20.28 -6.91 -8.62
CA ALA A 158 19.51 -6.84 -9.87
C ALA A 158 18.68 -8.11 -10.12
N ALA A 159 19.27 -9.30 -9.91
CA ALA A 159 18.58 -10.57 -10.06
C ALA A 159 17.36 -10.71 -9.12
N THR A 160 17.55 -10.41 -7.84
CA THR A 160 16.48 -10.41 -6.82
C THR A 160 15.37 -9.43 -7.19
N ARG A 161 15.74 -8.20 -7.56
CA ARG A 161 14.80 -7.13 -7.91
C ARG A 161 13.95 -7.49 -9.14
N ARG A 162 14.59 -7.96 -10.22
CA ARG A 162 13.89 -8.38 -11.45
C ARG A 162 12.98 -9.59 -11.20
N ALA A 163 13.44 -10.57 -10.42
CA ALA A 163 12.62 -11.71 -10.03
C ALA A 163 11.40 -11.26 -9.20
N ALA A 164 11.58 -10.38 -8.22
CA ALA A 164 10.50 -9.86 -7.39
C ALA A 164 9.44 -9.09 -8.22
N LEU A 165 9.86 -8.31 -9.21
CA LEU A 165 8.97 -7.63 -10.17
C LEU A 165 8.16 -8.64 -10.99
N LEU A 166 8.82 -9.64 -11.57
CA LEU A 166 8.15 -10.64 -12.40
C LEU A 166 7.17 -11.51 -11.59
N ILE A 167 7.53 -11.87 -10.36
CA ILE A 167 6.63 -12.59 -9.44
C ILE A 167 5.39 -11.73 -9.14
N GLY A 168 5.57 -10.43 -8.86
CA GLY A 168 4.45 -9.52 -8.64
C GLY A 168 3.52 -9.37 -9.85
N GLN A 169 4.09 -9.31 -11.06
CA GLN A 169 3.33 -9.30 -12.31
C GLN A 169 2.56 -10.62 -12.53
N ASN A 170 3.20 -11.75 -12.26
CA ASN A 170 2.56 -13.07 -12.39
C ASN A 170 1.44 -13.26 -11.36
N ASP A 171 1.63 -12.83 -10.11
CA ASP A 171 0.60 -12.89 -9.09
C ASP A 171 -0.63 -12.08 -9.49
N SER A 172 -0.40 -10.87 -10.02
CA SER A 172 -1.44 -10.00 -10.55
C SER A 172 -2.23 -10.66 -11.69
N LEU A 173 -1.52 -11.27 -12.65
CA LEU A 173 -2.13 -11.99 -13.77
C LEU A 173 -2.99 -13.15 -13.28
N LEU A 174 -2.50 -13.95 -12.33
CA LEU A 174 -3.22 -15.11 -11.81
C LEU A 174 -4.49 -14.71 -11.04
N ARG A 175 -4.41 -13.64 -10.26
CA ARG A 175 -5.51 -13.16 -9.41
C ARG A 175 -6.58 -12.42 -10.19
N ARG A 176 -6.16 -11.53 -11.11
CA ARG A 176 -7.05 -10.54 -11.74
C ARG A 176 -7.16 -10.72 -13.25
N GLY A 177 -6.35 -11.56 -13.88
CA GLY A 177 -6.40 -11.84 -15.32
C GLY A 177 -5.61 -10.84 -16.18
N ASN A 178 -4.92 -9.86 -15.57
CA ASN A 178 -4.07 -8.91 -16.28
C ASN A 178 -2.80 -8.57 -15.47
N ARG A 179 -1.77 -8.10 -16.18
CA ARG A 179 -0.57 -7.53 -15.58
C ARG A 179 -0.73 -5.99 -15.54
N PRO A 180 -0.60 -5.34 -14.39
CA PRO A 180 -0.52 -3.89 -14.31
C PRO A 180 0.61 -3.33 -15.20
N THR A 181 0.30 -2.26 -15.93
CA THR A 181 1.29 -1.47 -16.68
C THR A 181 1.93 -0.40 -15.81
N GLY A 182 1.27 0.02 -14.73
CA GLY A 182 1.84 0.92 -13.73
C GLY A 182 2.37 0.20 -12.49
N ILE A 183 3.31 0.84 -11.79
CA ILE A 183 3.86 0.37 -10.51
C ILE A 183 3.77 1.44 -9.43
N TRP A 184 3.36 1.03 -8.23
CA TRP A 184 3.77 1.75 -7.03
C TRP A 184 5.14 1.23 -6.62
N ALA A 185 6.19 1.97 -6.99
CA ALA A 185 7.54 1.64 -6.54
C ALA A 185 7.57 1.70 -5.00
N PRO A 186 8.03 0.66 -4.30
CA PRO A 186 8.06 0.68 -2.84
C PRO A 186 8.70 1.95 -2.32
N GLU A 187 7.94 2.69 -1.51
CA GLU A 187 8.36 3.96 -0.91
C GLU A 187 8.61 5.10 -1.90
N CYS A 188 8.05 5.02 -3.11
CA CYS A 188 8.41 5.85 -4.26
C CYS A 188 9.94 5.91 -4.44
N ALA A 189 10.65 4.83 -4.06
CA ALA A 189 12.09 4.80 -4.04
C ALA A 189 12.62 4.57 -5.45
N TYR A 190 13.52 5.45 -5.87
CA TYR A 190 14.10 5.41 -7.21
C TYR A 190 15.61 5.57 -7.15
N THR A 191 16.31 4.86 -8.05
CA THR A 191 17.71 5.08 -8.40
C THR A 191 17.86 4.95 -9.93
N PRO A 192 18.75 5.71 -10.59
CA PRO A 192 19.00 5.59 -12.03
C PRO A 192 19.22 4.14 -12.47
N GLY A 193 18.59 3.74 -13.56
CA GLY A 193 18.62 2.38 -14.10
C GLY A 193 17.41 1.53 -13.69
N LEU A 194 16.61 1.92 -12.68
CA LEU A 194 15.40 1.18 -12.33
C LEU A 194 14.33 1.21 -13.42
N GLU A 195 14.27 2.28 -14.21
CA GLU A 195 13.39 2.41 -15.37
C GLU A 195 13.61 1.30 -16.40
N LEU A 196 14.84 0.79 -16.54
CA LEU A 196 15.15 -0.32 -17.45
C LEU A 196 14.55 -1.64 -16.93
N ASP A 197 14.63 -1.88 -15.61
CA ASP A 197 14.03 -3.05 -14.99
C ASP A 197 12.50 -2.99 -15.03
N TYR A 198 11.92 -1.79 -14.93
CA TYR A 198 10.49 -1.55 -15.10
C TYR A 198 10.04 -1.83 -16.53
N ALA A 199 10.72 -1.26 -17.53
CA ALA A 199 10.42 -1.50 -18.93
C ALA A 199 10.50 -2.99 -19.28
N GLN A 200 11.54 -3.71 -18.81
CA GLN A 200 11.68 -5.15 -19.02
C GLN A 200 10.54 -5.97 -18.37
N ALA A 201 9.99 -5.49 -17.25
CA ALA A 201 8.84 -6.10 -16.58
C ALA A 201 7.48 -5.70 -17.21
N GLY A 202 7.48 -4.90 -18.28
CA GLY A 202 6.27 -4.39 -18.94
C GLY A 202 5.59 -3.25 -18.19
N ILE A 203 6.33 -2.57 -17.31
CA ILE A 203 5.86 -1.41 -16.55
C ILE A 203 6.25 -0.14 -17.30
N ASN A 204 5.28 0.75 -17.53
CA ASN A 204 5.45 1.98 -18.31
C ASN A 204 5.27 3.26 -17.48
N HIS A 205 4.79 3.21 -16.23
CA HIS A 205 4.74 4.41 -15.40
C HIS A 205 4.75 4.13 -13.89
N PHE A 206 5.17 5.14 -13.13
CA PHE A 206 5.29 5.08 -11.67
C PHE A 206 5.19 6.46 -11.02
N VAL A 207 5.17 6.48 -9.68
CA VAL A 207 5.11 7.70 -8.88
C VAL A 207 6.45 7.94 -8.15
N VAL A 208 6.92 9.19 -8.18
CA VAL A 208 8.04 9.70 -7.38
C VAL A 208 7.58 10.81 -6.43
N ASP A 209 8.39 11.14 -5.43
CA ASP A 209 8.10 12.29 -4.58
C ASP A 209 8.41 13.61 -5.29
N GLY A 210 7.58 14.64 -5.05
CA GLY A 210 7.76 15.97 -5.65
C GLY A 210 9.19 16.53 -5.57
N PRO A 211 9.86 16.50 -4.40
CA PRO A 211 11.25 16.90 -4.25
C PRO A 211 12.25 16.14 -5.12
N THR A 212 11.99 14.87 -5.47
CA THR A 212 12.83 14.08 -6.39
C THR A 212 12.71 14.62 -7.81
N MET A 213 11.50 15.00 -8.23
CA MET A 213 11.27 15.63 -9.54
C MET A 213 11.84 17.05 -9.60
N ASN A 214 11.62 17.84 -8.54
CA ASN A 214 12.08 19.22 -8.47
C ASN A 214 13.62 19.30 -8.47
N SER A 215 14.31 18.38 -7.80
CA SER A 215 15.78 18.33 -7.82
C SER A 215 16.35 17.95 -9.19
N ALA A 216 15.57 17.25 -10.03
CA ALA A 216 15.86 17.02 -11.44
C ALA A 216 15.53 18.22 -12.35
N GLY A 217 15.11 19.36 -11.78
CA GLY A 217 14.80 20.58 -12.52
C GLY A 217 13.49 20.52 -13.32
N ARG A 218 12.58 19.62 -12.95
CA ARG A 218 11.28 19.44 -13.61
C ARG A 218 10.10 19.81 -12.70
N SER A 219 9.01 20.26 -13.33
CA SER A 219 7.76 20.61 -12.63
C SER A 219 6.99 19.35 -12.22
N THR A 220 6.32 19.40 -11.07
CA THR A 220 5.33 18.39 -10.68
C THR A 220 4.00 18.53 -11.44
N GLY A 221 3.85 19.60 -12.22
CA GLY A 221 2.65 19.92 -12.99
C GLY A 221 2.47 19.12 -14.29
N ALA A 222 3.36 18.18 -14.57
CA ALA A 222 3.35 17.30 -15.74
C ALA A 222 4.00 15.94 -15.39
N ALA A 223 3.90 14.99 -16.32
CA ALA A 223 4.60 13.72 -16.28
C ALA A 223 5.82 13.74 -17.21
N TRP A 224 6.81 12.88 -16.94
CA TRP A 224 8.10 12.92 -17.64
C TRP A 224 8.61 11.51 -17.96
N GLN A 225 9.05 11.29 -19.19
CA GLN A 225 9.81 10.08 -19.56
C GLN A 225 11.15 10.08 -18.83
N VAL A 226 11.54 8.93 -18.27
CA VAL A 226 12.75 8.81 -17.45
C VAL A 226 13.93 8.39 -18.30
N ALA A 227 14.98 9.21 -18.28
CA ALA A 227 16.20 9.04 -19.09
C ALA A 227 15.84 8.78 -20.57
N ASP A 228 16.49 7.79 -21.19
CA ASP A 228 16.23 7.35 -22.57
C ASP A 228 15.15 6.25 -22.67
N SER A 229 14.38 6.01 -21.61
CA SER A 229 13.33 4.99 -21.57
C SER A 229 11.94 5.56 -21.88
N ASP A 230 11.00 4.68 -22.26
CA ASP A 230 9.58 5.03 -22.41
C ASP A 230 8.81 5.05 -21.08
N VAL A 231 9.48 4.81 -19.94
CA VAL A 231 8.84 4.78 -18.62
C VAL A 231 8.58 6.20 -18.13
N VAL A 232 7.35 6.46 -17.69
CA VAL A 232 6.90 7.79 -17.27
C VAL A 232 6.86 7.91 -15.74
N ALA A 233 7.47 8.95 -15.19
CA ALA A 233 7.39 9.31 -13.80
C ALA A 233 6.38 10.44 -13.56
N PHE A 234 5.48 10.21 -12.61
CA PHE A 234 4.57 11.20 -12.05
C PHE A 234 5.07 11.68 -10.70
N ALA A 235 5.01 12.97 -10.43
CA ALA A 235 5.48 13.52 -9.17
C ALA A 235 4.32 13.91 -8.25
N ARG A 236 4.40 13.52 -6.98
CA ARG A 236 3.44 13.97 -5.96
C ARG A 236 3.51 15.49 -5.77
N ASP A 237 2.38 16.16 -5.87
CA ASP A 237 2.27 17.57 -5.52
C ASP A 237 2.12 17.72 -3.99
N LEU A 238 3.19 18.17 -3.32
CA LEU A 238 3.22 18.29 -1.86
C LEU A 238 2.37 19.46 -1.33
N GLU A 239 2.11 20.49 -2.13
CA GLU A 239 1.27 21.62 -1.70
C GLU A 239 -0.18 21.17 -1.49
N VAL A 240 -0.66 20.32 -2.40
CA VAL A 240 -1.98 19.68 -2.29
C VAL A 240 -1.95 18.56 -1.26
N THR A 241 -0.97 17.66 -1.34
CA THR A 241 -0.90 16.45 -0.51
C THR A 241 -0.82 16.77 0.99
N TYR A 242 -0.12 17.83 1.38
CA TYR A 242 -0.01 18.23 2.79
C TYR A 242 -1.28 18.81 3.38
N ARG A 243 -2.32 19.13 2.60
CA ARG A 243 -3.63 19.49 3.16
C ARG A 243 -4.30 18.32 3.88
N VAL A 244 -4.03 17.10 3.45
CA VAL A 244 -4.53 15.90 4.12
C VAL A 244 -3.46 15.30 5.04
N TRP A 245 -2.22 15.14 4.54
CA TRP A 245 -1.17 14.37 5.20
C TRP A 245 -0.26 15.18 6.13
N SER A 246 -0.51 16.46 6.34
CA SER A 246 0.34 17.25 7.25
C SER A 246 0.17 16.77 8.69
N PRO A 247 1.26 16.34 9.37
CA PRO A 247 1.21 15.96 10.78
C PRO A 247 0.93 17.17 11.69
N ARG A 248 0.93 18.40 11.14
CA ARG A 248 0.66 19.64 11.87
C ARG A 248 -0.65 20.30 11.51
N LYS A 249 -1.11 20.22 10.27
CA LYS A 249 -2.24 21.05 9.81
C LYS A 249 -3.23 20.30 8.91
N GLY A 250 -3.10 18.97 8.79
CA GLY A 250 -3.98 18.18 7.94
C GLY A 250 -5.41 18.10 8.47
N TYR A 251 -6.39 17.94 7.58
CA TYR A 251 -7.80 17.77 7.96
C TYR A 251 -8.03 16.68 9.02
N PRO A 252 -7.39 15.48 8.97
CA PRO A 252 -7.64 14.43 9.96
C PRO A 252 -7.45 14.84 11.43
N GLY A 253 -6.64 15.87 11.70
CA GLY A 253 -6.45 16.43 13.05
C GLY A 253 -7.55 17.38 13.51
N GLY A 254 -8.63 17.53 12.75
CA GLY A 254 -9.76 18.42 13.05
C GLY A 254 -10.53 18.00 14.31
N LYS A 255 -10.91 18.98 15.14
CA LYS A 255 -11.52 18.76 16.47
C LYS A 255 -12.81 17.91 16.50
N TRP A 256 -13.49 17.77 15.35
CA TRP A 256 -14.75 17.05 15.23
C TRP A 256 -14.58 15.61 14.73
N TYR A 257 -13.43 15.26 14.17
CA TYR A 257 -13.16 13.92 13.68
C TYR A 257 -12.91 12.94 14.82
N ARG A 258 -13.21 11.66 14.59
CA ARG A 258 -12.96 10.58 15.55
C ARG A 258 -11.46 10.48 15.85
N ASP A 259 -11.13 10.41 17.13
CA ASP A 259 -9.72 10.33 17.53
C ASP A 259 -9.19 8.92 17.31
N PHE A 260 -8.08 8.81 16.57
CA PHE A 260 -7.42 7.52 16.38
C PHE A 260 -6.77 7.05 17.69
N HIS A 261 -6.03 7.90 18.39
CA HIS A 261 -5.15 7.45 19.47
C HIS A 261 -5.84 7.16 20.81
N THR A 262 -7.12 7.51 20.95
CA THR A 262 -7.84 7.39 22.22
C THR A 262 -8.86 6.26 22.18
N PHE A 263 -8.67 5.31 23.08
CA PHE A 263 -9.49 4.11 23.19
C PHE A 263 -10.17 4.05 24.56
N ASP A 264 -11.36 3.48 24.58
CA ASP A 264 -11.95 2.94 25.80
C ASP A 264 -11.15 1.71 26.23
N HIS A 265 -10.47 1.76 27.37
CA HIS A 265 -9.57 0.68 27.79
C HIS A 265 -10.30 -0.61 28.22
N GLU A 266 -11.61 -0.53 28.52
CA GLU A 266 -12.40 -1.70 28.91
C GLU A 266 -12.81 -2.51 27.68
N TRP A 267 -13.18 -1.84 26.58
CA TRP A 267 -13.73 -2.48 25.38
C TRP A 267 -12.88 -2.33 24.12
N GLY A 268 -11.80 -1.55 24.15
CA GLY A 268 -10.89 -1.35 23.02
C GLY A 268 -11.53 -0.66 21.80
N VAL A 269 -12.55 0.17 22.01
CA VAL A 269 -13.23 0.94 20.95
C VAL A 269 -12.83 2.41 20.99
N ARG A 270 -13.08 3.19 19.93
CA ARG A 270 -12.66 4.59 19.81
C ARG A 270 -13.86 5.55 19.85
N PRO A 271 -14.44 5.85 21.03
CA PRO A 271 -15.73 6.54 21.15
C PRO A 271 -15.62 8.08 21.18
N VAL A 272 -14.42 8.65 21.15
CA VAL A 272 -14.16 10.08 21.33
C VAL A 272 -13.71 10.77 20.04
N ARG A 273 -13.81 12.10 20.02
CA ARG A 273 -13.26 12.95 18.95
C ARG A 273 -11.93 13.58 19.37
N VAL A 274 -11.17 14.04 18.39
CA VAL A 274 -9.86 14.69 18.60
C VAL A 274 -9.95 15.79 19.66
N THR A 275 -11.04 16.57 19.66
CA THR A 275 -11.35 17.65 20.63
C THR A 275 -10.41 18.85 20.55
N GLY A 276 -9.12 18.61 20.71
CA GLY A 276 -8.03 19.55 20.57
C GLY A 276 -6.73 18.76 20.56
N ARG A 277 -5.73 19.27 19.84
CA ARG A 277 -4.47 18.54 19.63
C ARG A 277 -3.65 18.39 20.92
N SER A 278 -3.81 19.32 21.84
CA SER A 278 -3.20 19.33 23.16
C SER A 278 -4.14 18.80 24.25
N THR A 279 -5.35 18.36 23.91
CA THR A 279 -6.31 17.83 24.89
C THR A 279 -5.86 16.43 25.31
N PRO A 280 -5.59 16.20 26.62
CA PRO A 280 -5.26 14.87 27.12
C PRO A 280 -6.35 13.85 26.81
N SER A 281 -5.99 12.59 26.61
CA SER A 281 -6.93 11.53 26.20
C SER A 281 -8.15 11.40 27.12
N HIS A 282 -7.99 11.59 28.42
CA HIS A 282 -9.08 11.51 29.42
C HIS A 282 -9.99 12.75 29.45
N GLU A 283 -9.61 13.84 28.79
CA GLU A 283 -10.40 15.07 28.66
C GLU A 283 -11.08 15.20 27.29
N LYS A 284 -10.85 14.25 26.38
CA LYS A 284 -11.46 14.29 25.04
C LYS A 284 -12.96 14.07 25.14
N ALA A 285 -13.70 14.87 24.38
CA ALA A 285 -15.14 14.81 24.33
C ALA A 285 -15.62 13.60 23.49
N PRO A 286 -16.86 13.11 23.74
CA PRO A 286 -17.47 12.09 22.90
C PRO A 286 -17.51 12.48 21.42
N TYR A 287 -17.42 11.46 20.55
CA TYR A 287 -17.55 11.63 19.11
C TYR A 287 -18.97 12.03 18.71
N ASP A 288 -19.09 13.02 17.83
CA ASP A 288 -20.33 13.60 17.32
C ASP A 288 -20.36 13.45 15.79
N PRO A 289 -21.11 12.46 15.26
CA PRO A 289 -21.15 12.18 13.82
C PRO A 289 -21.72 13.33 12.98
N GLU A 290 -22.68 14.09 13.50
CA GLU A 290 -23.31 15.18 12.76
C GLU A 290 -22.33 16.33 12.55
N ARG A 291 -21.60 16.70 13.62
CA ARG A 291 -20.54 17.72 13.52
C ARG A 291 -19.36 17.25 12.69
N ALA A 292 -19.04 15.96 12.74
CA ALA A 292 -18.02 15.38 11.89
C ALA A 292 -18.41 15.50 10.40
N MET A 293 -19.67 15.24 10.03
CA MET A 293 -20.15 15.42 8.66
C MET A 293 -20.09 16.87 8.18
N VAL A 294 -20.44 17.85 9.03
CA VAL A 294 -20.27 19.26 8.69
C VAL A 294 -18.79 19.60 8.44
N ALA A 295 -17.87 19.03 9.22
CA ALA A 295 -16.44 19.20 9.00
C ALA A 295 -15.97 18.55 7.69
N VAL A 296 -16.46 17.34 7.37
CA VAL A 296 -16.18 16.63 6.11
C VAL A 296 -16.52 17.50 4.91
N GLU A 297 -17.73 18.05 4.86
CA GLU A 297 -18.17 18.86 3.72
C GLU A 297 -17.33 20.14 3.56
N ARG A 298 -17.02 20.80 4.67
CA ARG A 298 -16.16 22.00 4.66
C ARG A 298 -14.78 21.65 4.13
N ASP A 299 -14.17 20.59 4.64
CA ASP A 299 -12.80 20.21 4.31
C ASP A 299 -12.69 19.64 2.88
N ALA A 300 -13.75 19.02 2.36
CA ALA A 300 -13.82 18.62 0.95
C ALA A 300 -13.88 19.84 0.01
N ARG A 301 -14.69 20.86 0.33
CA ARG A 301 -14.75 22.12 -0.45
C ARG A 301 -13.44 22.89 -0.39
N ASP A 302 -12.76 22.93 0.77
CA ASP A 302 -11.42 23.52 0.89
C ASP A 302 -10.42 22.77 0.00
N PHE A 303 -10.38 21.44 0.05
CA PHE A 303 -9.47 20.66 -0.77
C PHE A 303 -9.69 20.87 -2.27
N VAL A 304 -10.95 20.86 -2.73
CA VAL A 304 -11.30 21.15 -4.13
C VAL A 304 -10.82 22.54 -4.54
N SER A 305 -10.96 23.53 -3.66
CA SER A 305 -10.46 24.90 -3.90
C SER A 305 -8.93 24.92 -3.98
N VAL A 306 -8.24 24.16 -3.14
CA VAL A 306 -6.77 24.03 -3.17
C VAL A 306 -6.30 23.40 -4.48
N VAL A 307 -6.91 22.28 -4.91
CA VAL A 307 -6.58 21.63 -6.19
C VAL A 307 -6.81 22.58 -7.36
N ARG A 308 -7.97 23.24 -7.40
CA ARG A 308 -8.31 24.22 -8.44
C ARG A 308 -7.29 25.36 -8.50
N ASN A 309 -6.96 25.96 -7.36
CA ASN A 309 -5.99 27.06 -7.31
C ASN A 309 -4.60 26.59 -7.75
N ARG A 310 -4.19 25.40 -7.36
CA ARG A 310 -2.91 24.82 -7.77
C ARG A 310 -2.84 24.59 -9.28
N LEU A 311 -3.90 24.07 -9.89
CA LEU A 311 -3.99 23.89 -11.34
C LEU A 311 -3.92 25.24 -12.09
N LEU A 312 -4.64 26.26 -11.61
CA LEU A 312 -4.60 27.60 -12.19
C LEU A 312 -3.20 28.25 -12.07
N GLU A 313 -2.52 28.06 -10.94
CA GLU A 313 -1.15 28.53 -10.74
C GLU A 313 -0.19 27.87 -11.72
N LEU A 314 -0.19 26.53 -11.79
CA LEU A 314 0.65 25.77 -12.73
C LEU A 314 0.38 26.18 -14.17
N GLY A 315 -0.90 26.22 -14.57
CA GLY A 315 -1.33 26.60 -15.91
C GLY A 315 -0.99 28.04 -16.31
N SER A 316 -0.67 28.92 -15.36
CA SER A 316 -0.19 30.28 -15.66
C SER A 316 1.27 30.34 -16.11
N THR A 317 2.03 29.26 -15.87
CA THR A 317 3.47 29.17 -16.14
C THR A 317 3.83 28.08 -17.15
N MET A 318 2.90 27.15 -17.41
CA MET A 318 3.11 25.98 -18.26
C MET A 318 2.46 26.15 -19.63
N THR A 319 3.05 25.51 -20.64
CA THR A 319 2.48 25.42 -22.00
C THR A 319 1.47 24.29 -22.13
N GLU A 320 1.68 23.21 -21.38
CA GLU A 320 0.83 22.03 -21.31
C GLU A 320 -0.37 22.27 -20.39
N SER A 321 -1.41 21.42 -20.52
CA SER A 321 -2.47 21.38 -19.51
C SER A 321 -1.89 20.98 -18.15
N PRO A 322 -2.18 21.70 -17.06
CA PRO A 322 -1.56 21.40 -15.77
C PRO A 322 -2.14 20.11 -15.16
N LEU A 323 -1.26 19.35 -14.52
CA LEU A 323 -1.56 18.12 -13.79
C LEU A 323 -1.29 18.31 -12.29
N VAL A 324 -2.13 17.73 -11.44
CA VAL A 324 -1.86 17.56 -10.02
C VAL A 324 -2.03 16.09 -9.65
N VAL A 325 -0.98 15.49 -9.10
CA VAL A 325 -1.03 14.13 -8.54
C VAL A 325 -0.98 14.19 -7.02
N ALA A 326 -2.00 13.64 -6.36
CA ALA A 326 -2.03 13.50 -4.90
C ALA A 326 -2.02 12.02 -4.53
N ALA A 327 -1.03 11.60 -3.74
CA ALA A 327 -0.85 10.19 -3.36
C ALA A 327 -0.81 10.00 -1.84
N TYR A 328 -1.57 9.01 -1.37
CA TYR A 328 -1.78 8.69 0.05
C TYR A 328 -1.82 7.19 0.29
N ASP A 329 -1.48 6.75 1.50
CA ASP A 329 -1.80 5.40 1.96
C ASP A 329 -3.32 5.21 2.03
N THR A 330 -3.83 4.08 1.56
CA THR A 330 -5.26 3.76 1.54
C THR A 330 -5.83 3.75 2.95
N GLU A 331 -5.08 3.21 3.91
CA GLU A 331 -5.44 3.12 5.33
C GLU A 331 -5.67 4.50 5.96
N LEU A 332 -5.23 5.59 5.33
CA LEU A 332 -5.65 6.94 5.74
C LEU A 332 -7.16 7.04 5.80
N PHE A 333 -7.83 6.54 4.76
CA PHE A 333 -9.26 6.72 4.57
C PHE A 333 -10.02 5.62 5.29
N GLY A 334 -10.43 5.92 6.51
CA GLY A 334 -11.36 5.14 7.33
C GLY A 334 -10.68 4.50 8.54
N HIS A 335 -9.42 4.09 8.40
CA HIS A 335 -8.64 3.55 9.51
C HIS A 335 -8.00 4.68 10.35
N TRP A 336 -7.02 5.41 9.81
CA TRP A 336 -6.39 6.53 10.52
C TRP A 336 -7.30 7.75 10.64
N TRP A 337 -8.01 8.09 9.56
CA TRP A 337 -9.02 9.12 9.52
C TRP A 337 -10.39 8.51 9.25
N HIS A 338 -11.18 8.34 10.30
CA HIS A 338 -12.45 7.61 10.25
C HIS A 338 -13.42 8.12 9.16
N GLU A 339 -13.48 9.43 8.98
CA GLU A 339 -14.39 10.09 8.04
C GLU A 339 -13.82 10.21 6.62
N GLY A 340 -12.57 9.76 6.42
CA GLY A 340 -11.85 9.84 5.15
C GLY A 340 -12.62 9.32 3.94
N PRO A 341 -13.31 8.16 3.97
CA PRO A 341 -14.07 7.67 2.82
C PRO A 341 -15.23 8.62 2.47
N LYS A 342 -15.87 9.25 3.46
CA LYS A 342 -16.94 10.22 3.21
C LYS A 342 -16.38 11.50 2.60
N TRP A 343 -15.26 11.99 3.11
CA TRP A 343 -14.56 13.12 2.50
C TRP A 343 -14.15 12.83 1.06
N LEU A 344 -13.62 11.64 0.80
CA LEU A 344 -13.21 11.22 -0.53
C LEU A 344 -14.40 11.21 -1.50
N ALA A 345 -15.55 10.72 -1.03
CA ALA A 345 -16.79 10.73 -1.78
C ALA A 345 -17.24 12.15 -2.18
N HIS A 346 -17.04 13.15 -1.32
CA HIS A 346 -17.34 14.56 -1.65
C HIS A 346 -16.33 15.12 -2.65
N VAL A 347 -15.03 14.92 -2.42
CA VAL A 347 -13.96 15.44 -3.29
C VAL A 347 -14.11 14.93 -4.73
N LEU A 348 -14.31 13.62 -4.91
CA LEU A 348 -14.41 12.99 -6.23
C LEU A 348 -15.69 13.40 -7.00
N ARG A 349 -16.72 13.92 -6.31
CA ARG A 349 -17.91 14.50 -6.96
C ARG A 349 -17.74 15.99 -7.27
N LEU A 350 -17.13 16.74 -6.36
CA LEU A 350 -17.00 18.20 -6.46
C LEU A 350 -15.89 18.66 -7.43
N LEU A 351 -14.84 17.85 -7.64
CA LEU A 351 -13.74 18.20 -8.56
C LEU A 351 -14.24 18.40 -10.01
N PRO A 352 -14.98 17.46 -10.63
CA PRO A 352 -15.58 17.67 -11.95
C PRO A 352 -16.50 18.90 -12.02
N GLU A 353 -17.35 19.10 -11.01
CA GLU A 353 -18.24 20.27 -10.91
C GLU A 353 -17.46 21.60 -10.86
N SER A 354 -16.21 21.55 -10.41
CA SER A 354 -15.29 22.70 -10.31
C SER A 354 -14.42 22.90 -11.55
N GLY A 355 -14.70 22.18 -12.65
CA GLY A 355 -14.00 22.27 -13.92
C GLY A 355 -12.68 21.50 -13.99
N VAL A 356 -12.41 20.60 -13.04
CA VAL A 356 -11.21 19.74 -13.00
C VAL A 356 -11.52 18.40 -13.65
N THR A 357 -10.67 17.95 -14.58
CA THR A 357 -10.73 16.59 -15.09
C THR A 357 -10.14 15.64 -14.06
N VAL A 358 -10.93 14.69 -13.54
CA VAL A 358 -10.43 13.61 -12.69
C VAL A 358 -10.18 12.39 -13.56
N THR A 359 -8.99 11.80 -13.45
CA THR A 359 -8.62 10.59 -14.21
C THR A 359 -7.52 9.79 -13.48
N THR A 360 -7.13 8.65 -14.03
CA THR A 360 -6.04 7.79 -13.54
C THR A 360 -4.66 8.29 -14.02
N LEU A 361 -3.56 7.63 -13.64
CA LEU A 361 -2.24 8.01 -14.15
C LEU A 361 -2.13 7.66 -15.64
N GLN A 362 -2.59 6.48 -16.05
CA GLN A 362 -2.68 6.11 -17.46
C GLN A 362 -3.59 7.07 -18.23
N GLY A 363 -4.76 7.43 -17.68
CA GLY A 363 -5.65 8.41 -18.30
C GLY A 363 -5.01 9.79 -18.45
N ALA A 364 -4.14 10.20 -17.51
CA ALA A 364 -3.34 11.42 -17.68
C ALA A 364 -2.30 11.30 -18.81
N MET A 365 -1.67 10.14 -19.00
CA MET A 365 -0.79 9.91 -20.15
C MET A 365 -1.58 10.00 -21.47
N ASP A 366 -2.76 9.39 -21.52
CA ASP A 366 -3.63 9.37 -22.71
C ASP A 366 -4.15 10.77 -23.07
N LEU A 367 -4.30 11.64 -22.07
CA LEU A 367 -4.63 13.07 -22.23
C LEU A 367 -3.42 13.94 -22.64
N GLY A 368 -2.22 13.36 -22.80
CA GLY A 368 -1.03 14.06 -23.27
C GLY A 368 -0.26 14.83 -22.20
N HIS A 369 -0.33 14.43 -20.93
CA HIS A 369 0.40 15.09 -19.83
C HIS A 369 1.91 14.79 -19.79
N VAL A 370 2.45 14.03 -20.73
CA VAL A 370 3.89 13.73 -20.82
C VAL A 370 4.61 14.86 -21.54
N ALA A 371 5.36 15.69 -20.81
CA ALA A 371 5.93 16.94 -21.31
C ALA A 371 7.35 16.81 -21.90
N GLY A 372 8.02 15.68 -21.70
CA GLY A 372 9.37 15.43 -22.20
C GLY A 372 10.14 14.46 -21.32
N GLN A 373 11.47 14.58 -21.33
CA GLN A 373 12.38 13.69 -20.60
C GLN A 373 12.93 14.29 -19.29
N VAL A 374 13.29 13.43 -18.35
CA VAL A 374 13.92 13.78 -17.07
C VAL A 374 14.99 12.77 -16.67
N ASP A 375 16.12 13.25 -16.19
CA ASP A 375 17.12 12.43 -15.49
C ASP A 375 16.87 12.52 -13.98
N LEU A 376 16.20 11.50 -13.43
CA LEU A 376 15.86 11.49 -12.01
C LEU A 376 17.08 11.13 -11.15
N PRO A 377 17.33 11.82 -10.02
CA PRO A 377 18.32 11.40 -9.05
C PRO A 377 17.75 10.33 -8.12
N ASN A 378 18.59 9.80 -7.22
CA ASN A 378 18.11 8.99 -6.10
C ASN A 378 17.05 9.74 -5.30
N GLY A 379 15.96 9.06 -4.96
CA GLY A 379 14.87 9.66 -4.20
C GLY A 379 14.00 8.63 -3.51
N SER A 380 13.21 9.09 -2.55
CA SER A 380 12.09 8.37 -1.95
C SER A 380 11.06 9.36 -1.42
N TRP A 381 9.86 8.90 -1.09
CA TRP A 381 8.88 9.74 -0.40
C TRP A 381 9.05 9.78 1.13
N GLY A 382 10.02 9.03 1.66
CA GLY A 382 10.29 8.83 3.08
C GLY A 382 10.75 10.08 3.82
N SER A 383 11.03 9.95 5.12
CA SER A 383 11.51 11.10 5.91
C SER A 383 12.87 11.57 5.42
N GLY A 384 13.02 12.87 5.17
CA GLY A 384 14.23 13.43 4.56
C GLY A 384 14.22 13.44 3.03
N LYS A 385 13.25 12.76 2.40
CA LYS A 385 13.11 12.63 0.94
C LYS A 385 14.32 11.95 0.27
N ASP A 386 15.00 11.13 1.05
CA ASP A 386 16.18 10.33 0.70
C ASP A 386 15.99 8.91 1.25
N TRP A 387 17.05 8.11 1.31
CA TRP A 387 16.97 6.70 1.68
C TRP A 387 17.21 6.44 3.18
N ARG A 388 17.40 7.48 4.02
CA ARG A 388 17.83 7.32 5.43
C ARG A 388 16.95 6.40 6.28
N VAL A 389 15.68 6.24 5.92
CA VAL A 389 14.74 5.34 6.61
C VAL A 389 15.12 3.87 6.38
N TRP A 390 15.68 3.53 5.22
CA TRP A 390 16.00 2.16 4.79
C TRP A 390 17.50 1.88 4.72
N GLU A 391 18.37 2.89 4.77
CA GLU A 391 19.83 2.70 4.79
C GLU A 391 20.57 3.42 5.93
N GLY A 392 19.85 4.06 6.85
CA GLY A 392 20.46 4.81 7.96
C GLY A 392 20.97 3.93 9.11
N ASP A 393 21.73 4.56 10.02
CA ASP A 393 22.41 3.88 11.13
C ASP A 393 21.51 2.97 11.98
N LEU A 394 20.26 3.36 12.22
CA LEU A 394 19.30 2.61 13.06
C LEU A 394 18.91 1.24 12.47
N VAL A 395 19.06 1.07 11.15
CA VAL A 395 18.65 -0.14 10.42
C VAL A 395 19.82 -0.83 9.73
N GLN A 396 21.04 -0.32 9.93
CA GLN A 396 22.23 -0.80 9.25
C GLN A 396 22.47 -2.30 9.47
N ASP A 397 22.15 -2.81 10.66
CA ASP A 397 22.29 -4.24 10.98
C ASP A 397 21.37 -5.12 10.13
N VAL A 398 20.12 -4.70 9.92
CA VAL A 398 19.15 -5.38 9.05
C VAL A 398 19.58 -5.29 7.59
N VAL A 399 20.04 -4.11 7.14
CA VAL A 399 20.46 -3.88 5.75
C VAL A 399 21.69 -4.73 5.39
N GLN A 400 22.68 -4.80 6.28
CA GLN A 400 23.87 -5.62 6.07
C GLN A 400 23.53 -7.11 6.05
N ALA A 401 22.67 -7.56 6.97
CA ALA A 401 22.19 -8.94 7.00
C ALA A 401 21.46 -9.31 5.70
N ASN A 402 20.58 -8.43 5.21
CA ASN A 402 19.84 -8.60 3.96
C ASN A 402 20.77 -8.68 2.74
N SER A 403 21.74 -7.77 2.63
CA SER A 403 22.69 -7.79 1.51
C SER A 403 23.55 -9.05 1.50
N GLY A 404 23.96 -9.56 2.66
CA GLY A 404 24.69 -10.82 2.76
C GLY A 404 23.81 -12.01 2.37
N LEU A 405 22.58 -12.05 2.89
CA LEU A 405 21.60 -13.10 2.63
C LEU A 405 21.26 -13.21 1.13
N GLU A 406 21.06 -12.08 0.44
CA GLU A 406 20.81 -12.08 -1.01
C GLU A 406 21.94 -12.79 -1.77
N VAL A 407 23.20 -12.50 -1.45
CA VAL A 407 24.35 -13.13 -2.11
C VAL A 407 24.37 -14.64 -1.84
N GLU A 408 24.16 -15.06 -0.60
CA GLU A 408 24.14 -16.49 -0.23
C GLU A 408 23.00 -17.24 -0.93
N VAL A 409 21.80 -16.66 -1.01
CA VAL A 409 20.66 -17.28 -1.69
C VAL A 409 20.89 -17.38 -3.18
N LEU A 410 21.34 -16.31 -3.84
CA LEU A 410 21.59 -16.31 -5.28
C LEU A 410 22.69 -17.33 -5.65
N ASP A 411 23.76 -17.43 -4.87
CA ASP A 411 24.81 -18.45 -5.08
C ASP A 411 24.28 -19.88 -4.84
N THR A 412 23.45 -20.07 -3.82
CA THR A 412 22.79 -21.36 -3.55
C THR A 412 21.89 -21.79 -4.70
N LEU A 413 21.04 -20.89 -5.21
CA LEU A 413 20.15 -21.18 -6.33
C LEU A 413 20.96 -21.47 -7.60
N ARG A 414 22.01 -20.68 -7.88
CA ARG A 414 22.92 -20.92 -9.01
C ARG A 414 23.50 -22.34 -8.97
N LYS A 415 24.16 -22.70 -7.87
CA LYS A 415 24.75 -24.04 -7.68
C LYS A 415 23.72 -25.16 -7.74
N TYR A 416 22.53 -24.91 -7.21
CA TYR A 416 21.44 -25.89 -7.24
C TYR A 416 20.94 -26.14 -8.67
N PHE A 417 20.82 -25.09 -9.48
CA PHE A 417 20.35 -25.19 -10.86
C PHE A 417 21.44 -25.41 -11.90
N ASP A 418 22.73 -25.46 -11.51
CA ASP A 418 23.83 -25.96 -12.34
C ASP A 418 23.63 -27.44 -12.73
N ASP A 419 22.87 -28.20 -11.95
CA ASP A 419 22.40 -29.53 -12.34
C ASP A 419 21.22 -29.41 -13.33
N PRO A 420 21.36 -29.90 -14.58
CA PRO A 420 20.29 -29.85 -15.59
C PRO A 420 19.00 -30.58 -15.16
N VAL A 421 19.07 -31.53 -14.23
CA VAL A 421 17.88 -32.20 -13.68
C VAL A 421 17.06 -31.21 -12.85
N HIS A 422 17.72 -30.44 -11.97
CA HIS A 422 17.07 -29.44 -11.13
C HIS A 422 16.50 -28.29 -11.96
N LEU A 423 17.10 -27.94 -13.09
CA LEU A 423 16.56 -26.90 -13.97
C LEU A 423 15.25 -27.32 -14.67
N ARG A 424 15.07 -28.62 -14.95
CA ARG A 424 13.88 -29.15 -15.65
C ARG A 424 12.65 -29.24 -14.75
N GLU A 425 12.83 -29.40 -13.44
CA GLU A 425 11.74 -29.64 -12.50
C GLU A 425 11.60 -28.53 -11.46
N ARG A 426 10.37 -28.31 -11.00
CA ARG A 426 10.09 -27.34 -9.94
C ARG A 426 10.53 -27.91 -8.58
N SER A 427 11.26 -27.13 -7.78
CA SER A 427 11.73 -27.54 -6.46
C SER A 427 11.01 -26.78 -5.34
N VAL A 428 10.21 -27.50 -4.55
CA VAL A 428 9.48 -26.93 -3.40
C VAL A 428 10.42 -26.24 -2.41
N ALA A 429 11.63 -26.79 -2.21
CA ALA A 429 12.62 -26.21 -1.32
C ALA A 429 13.26 -24.94 -1.89
N ALA A 430 13.60 -24.93 -3.18
CA ALA A 430 14.14 -23.73 -3.83
C ALA A 430 13.10 -22.61 -3.88
N ASP A 431 11.82 -22.94 -4.14
CA ASP A 431 10.74 -21.96 -4.14
C ASP A 431 10.49 -21.38 -2.75
N GLN A 432 10.53 -22.21 -1.69
CA GLN A 432 10.45 -21.69 -0.33
C GLN A 432 11.66 -20.84 0.03
N LEU A 433 12.87 -21.22 -0.40
CA LEU A 433 14.09 -20.44 -0.17
C LEU A 433 13.95 -19.03 -0.78
N ALA A 434 13.50 -18.94 -2.02
CA ALA A 434 13.25 -17.67 -2.69
C ALA A 434 12.13 -16.87 -2.00
N ARG A 435 11.07 -17.53 -1.52
CA ARG A 435 9.98 -16.88 -0.78
C ARG A 435 10.45 -16.28 0.54
N GLU A 436 11.21 -17.01 1.34
CA GLU A 436 11.76 -16.52 2.61
C GLU A 436 12.73 -15.36 2.39
N LEU A 437 13.55 -15.40 1.33
CA LEU A 437 14.37 -14.26 0.93
C LEU A 437 13.49 -13.03 0.70
N LEU A 438 12.48 -13.13 -0.15
CA LEU A 438 11.60 -11.99 -0.47
C LEU A 438 10.87 -11.45 0.77
N LEU A 439 10.40 -12.32 1.67
CA LEU A 439 9.78 -11.90 2.93
C LEU A 439 10.77 -11.20 3.86
N THR A 440 12.02 -11.65 3.89
CA THR A 440 13.10 -11.00 4.66
C THR A 440 13.40 -9.59 4.16
N LEU A 441 13.28 -9.36 2.83
CA LEU A 441 13.64 -8.11 2.17
C LEU A 441 12.54 -7.03 2.14
N ALA A 442 11.38 -7.27 2.76
CA ALA A 442 10.30 -6.29 2.80
C ALA A 442 10.77 -4.95 3.43
N SER A 443 10.43 -3.81 2.80
CA SER A 443 10.86 -2.47 3.27
C SER A 443 10.30 -2.13 4.66
N ASP A 444 9.17 -2.74 5.00
CA ASP A 444 8.42 -2.59 6.25
C ASP A 444 9.29 -2.75 7.49
N TRP A 445 10.22 -3.71 7.48
CA TRP A 445 11.03 -4.02 8.65
C TRP A 445 11.94 -2.84 9.02
N ALA A 446 12.62 -2.27 8.03
CA ALA A 446 13.45 -1.09 8.25
C ALA A 446 12.59 0.12 8.65
N PHE A 447 11.44 0.31 7.99
CA PHE A 447 10.51 1.40 8.30
C PHE A 447 10.03 1.37 9.76
N MET A 448 9.56 0.21 10.23
CA MET A 448 9.05 0.04 11.61
C MET A 448 10.14 0.22 12.66
N ILE A 449 11.38 -0.17 12.37
CA ILE A 449 12.53 0.05 13.25
C ILE A 449 12.87 1.54 13.30
N TYR A 450 12.99 2.20 12.14
CA TYR A 450 13.34 3.62 12.07
C TYR A 450 12.30 4.51 12.76
N LYS A 451 11.01 4.18 12.61
CA LYS A 451 9.89 4.93 13.21
C LYS A 451 9.60 4.58 14.66
N ASP A 452 10.24 3.53 15.19
CA ASP A 452 9.95 2.95 16.50
C ASP A 452 8.44 2.68 16.72
N SER A 453 7.73 2.32 15.65
CA SER A 453 6.29 2.04 15.69
C SER A 453 6.01 0.61 16.18
N ALA A 454 6.88 -0.33 15.80
CA ALA A 454 6.85 -1.73 16.19
C ALA A 454 8.25 -2.37 16.06
N ALA A 455 9.31 -1.67 16.45
CA ALA A 455 10.70 -2.05 16.17
C ALA A 455 11.05 -3.48 16.63
N GLN A 456 10.59 -3.90 17.81
CA GLN A 456 10.83 -5.26 18.32
C GLN A 456 10.15 -6.33 17.47
N TYR A 457 8.92 -6.06 17.00
CA TYR A 457 8.21 -6.97 16.11
C TYR A 457 8.94 -7.10 14.78
N ALA A 458 9.33 -5.97 14.17
CA ALA A 458 10.06 -5.94 12.90
C ALA A 458 11.40 -6.69 12.97
N ARG A 459 12.19 -6.48 14.04
CA ARG A 459 13.45 -7.21 14.24
C ARG A 459 13.23 -8.72 14.38
N ARG A 460 12.18 -9.13 15.10
CA ARG A 460 11.81 -10.55 15.21
C ARG A 460 11.41 -11.12 13.85
N ARG A 461 10.55 -10.43 13.10
CA ARG A 461 10.09 -10.87 11.78
C ARG A 461 11.24 -11.04 10.78
N SER A 462 12.09 -10.02 10.65
CA SER A 462 13.28 -10.10 9.80
C SER A 462 14.22 -11.23 10.24
N GLY A 463 14.44 -11.39 11.55
CA GLY A 463 15.28 -12.46 12.09
C GLY A 463 14.73 -13.87 11.86
N ASP A 464 13.41 -14.06 12.02
CA ASP A 464 12.75 -15.36 11.82
C ASP A 464 12.82 -15.80 10.35
N HIS A 465 12.54 -14.91 9.39
CA HIS A 465 12.67 -15.20 7.96
C HIS A 465 14.14 -15.43 7.55
N LEU A 466 15.08 -14.68 8.13
CA LEU A 466 16.50 -14.89 7.90
C LEU A 466 16.96 -16.27 8.40
N ALA A 467 16.49 -16.71 9.57
CA ALA A 467 16.78 -18.04 10.10
C ALA A 467 16.18 -19.14 9.22
N ALA A 468 14.92 -18.99 8.81
CA ALA A 468 14.23 -19.90 7.90
C ALA A 468 14.96 -20.05 6.55
N THR A 469 15.43 -18.93 6.00
CA THR A 469 16.23 -18.89 4.77
C THR A 469 17.54 -19.67 4.96
N LYS A 470 18.27 -19.43 6.05
CA LYS A 470 19.55 -20.10 6.34
C LYS A 470 19.41 -21.61 6.54
N ASP A 471 18.31 -22.07 7.13
CA ASP A 471 18.04 -23.51 7.25
C ASP A 471 17.87 -24.18 5.89
N LEU A 472 17.15 -23.55 4.96
CA LEU A 472 17.01 -24.08 3.59
C LEU A 472 18.32 -24.02 2.81
N ILE A 473 19.12 -22.95 2.93
CA ILE A 473 20.45 -22.88 2.32
C ILE A 473 21.30 -24.08 2.74
N ARG A 474 21.37 -24.35 4.05
CA ARG A 474 22.16 -25.46 4.60
C ARG A 474 21.67 -26.82 4.07
N LEU A 475 20.36 -27.05 4.05
CA LEU A 475 19.78 -28.32 3.62
C LEU A 475 19.95 -28.54 2.12
N ILE A 476 19.69 -27.53 1.29
CA ILE A 476 19.89 -27.57 -0.17
C ILE A 476 21.36 -27.81 -0.49
N SER A 477 22.27 -27.06 0.12
CA SER A 477 23.72 -27.19 -0.11
C SER A 477 24.28 -28.54 0.31
N SER A 478 23.64 -29.23 1.27
CA SER A 478 24.04 -30.57 1.69
C SER A 478 23.63 -31.69 0.71
N GLY A 479 22.80 -31.39 -0.30
CA GLY A 479 22.21 -32.39 -1.21
C GLY A 479 21.08 -33.22 -0.59
N ASN A 480 20.72 -32.99 0.68
CA ASN A 480 19.65 -33.71 1.36
C ASN A 480 18.26 -33.20 0.94
N SER A 481 17.85 -33.56 -0.28
CA SER A 481 16.60 -33.12 -0.91
C SER A 481 15.35 -33.47 -0.10
N ALA A 482 15.34 -34.62 0.59
CA ALA A 482 14.21 -35.03 1.43
C ALA A 482 14.04 -34.12 2.66
N ALA A 483 15.14 -33.82 3.36
CA ALA A 483 15.12 -32.91 4.51
C ALA A 483 14.81 -31.47 4.08
N ALA A 484 15.39 -31.00 2.97
CA ALA A 484 15.09 -29.67 2.42
C ALA A 484 13.59 -29.52 2.09
N ARG A 485 12.99 -30.54 1.45
CA ARG A 485 11.55 -30.55 1.15
C ARG A 485 10.69 -30.57 2.41
N ALA A 486 11.05 -31.37 3.42
CA ALA A 486 10.31 -31.43 4.68
C ALA A 486 10.35 -30.09 5.43
N CYS A 487 11.52 -29.46 5.50
CA CYS A 487 11.70 -28.12 6.07
C CYS A 487 10.86 -27.08 5.33
N ALA A 488 10.87 -27.10 3.99
CA ALA A 488 10.07 -26.19 3.18
C ALA A 488 8.56 -26.36 3.44
N ILE A 489 8.04 -27.58 3.48
CA ILE A 489 6.62 -27.86 3.76
C ILE A 489 6.22 -27.37 5.17
N GLN A 490 7.12 -27.45 6.15
CA GLN A 490 6.89 -26.93 7.48
C GLN A 490 6.81 -25.40 7.47
N GLN A 491 7.74 -24.72 6.82
CA GLN A 491 7.74 -23.25 6.69
C GLN A 491 6.49 -22.75 5.94
N GLN A 492 6.04 -23.48 4.91
CA GLN A 492 4.81 -23.18 4.16
C GLN A 492 3.53 -23.18 5.00
N GLN A 493 3.53 -23.76 6.21
CA GLN A 493 2.38 -23.65 7.10
C GLN A 493 2.14 -22.21 7.60
N ARG A 494 3.16 -21.35 7.52
CA ARG A 494 3.09 -19.95 7.94
C ARG A 494 3.41 -18.98 6.79
N ASP A 495 4.28 -19.40 5.89
CA ASP A 495 4.90 -18.55 4.88
C ASP A 495 4.68 -19.11 3.48
N TYR A 496 3.45 -19.00 2.98
CA TYR A 496 3.06 -19.52 1.67
C TYR A 496 2.39 -18.49 0.75
N ALA A 497 2.87 -17.25 0.78
CA ALA A 497 2.54 -16.26 -0.24
C ALA A 497 3.04 -16.71 -1.63
N PHE A 498 2.30 -16.45 -2.71
CA PHE A 498 2.74 -16.77 -4.09
C PHE A 498 3.01 -18.27 -4.34
N GLY A 499 1.98 -19.11 -4.24
CA GLY A 499 2.12 -20.56 -4.54
C GLY A 499 2.58 -20.88 -5.97
N HIS A 500 2.55 -19.91 -6.88
CA HIS A 500 3.05 -20.00 -8.26
C HIS A 500 4.52 -19.60 -8.42
N LEU A 501 5.17 -19.08 -7.36
CA LEU A 501 6.58 -18.71 -7.40
C LEU A 501 7.43 -19.90 -7.84
N ASP A 502 8.31 -19.63 -8.79
CA ASP A 502 9.29 -20.60 -9.32
C ASP A 502 10.69 -20.00 -9.18
N ALA A 503 11.55 -20.61 -8.36
CA ALA A 503 12.89 -20.12 -8.08
C ALA A 503 13.79 -20.06 -9.33
N ARG A 504 13.47 -20.79 -10.40
CA ARG A 504 14.19 -20.70 -11.69
C ARG A 504 14.09 -19.29 -12.31
N THR A 505 13.07 -18.53 -11.92
CA THR A 505 12.89 -17.11 -12.27
C THR A 505 14.05 -16.23 -11.82
N PHE A 506 14.80 -16.61 -10.78
CA PHE A 506 15.98 -15.86 -10.34
C PHE A 506 17.18 -16.13 -11.27
N ILE A 507 17.28 -17.35 -11.80
CA ILE A 507 18.43 -17.80 -12.60
C ILE A 507 18.52 -17.11 -13.95
N GLN A 508 17.38 -16.81 -14.59
CA GLN A 508 17.35 -16.04 -15.83
C GLN A 508 17.90 -14.61 -15.70
N PHE A 509 18.14 -14.14 -14.47
CA PHE A 509 18.70 -12.82 -14.17
C PHE A 509 20.06 -12.89 -13.47
N LEU A 510 20.64 -14.08 -13.34
CA LEU A 510 22.02 -14.25 -12.91
C LEU A 510 22.92 -14.13 -14.15
N ASP A 511 23.81 -13.14 -14.14
CA ASP A 511 24.85 -12.97 -15.17
C ASP A 511 25.96 -14.03 -15.06
#